data_AF-A0A7Z9FBC6-F1
#
_entry.id   AF-A0A7Z9FBC6-F1
#
_cell.length_a   1.000
_cell.length_b   1.000
_cell.length_c   1.000
_cell.angle_alpha   90.00
_cell.angle_beta   90.00
_cell.angle_gamma   90.00
#
_symmetry.space_group_name_H-M   'P 1'
#
loop_
_entity.id
_entity.type
_entity.pdbx_description
1 polymer ?
#
loop_
_entity_poly.entity_id
_entity_poly.type
_entity_poly.pdbx_seq_one_letter_code
_entity_poly.pdbx_strand_id
1 'polypeptide(L)'
;MDQPTLTKLLKAEGIAMSATELHTLAQGAAAAPPGLNPDRWMNLVTSAPTSRLKTVLRDLMQGITSASTSSESAVSRLIALRKALVDANIDGFIVPRADEHQGEYVPSCAQRLSWLTGFTGSAGTVAVLDDRAALFVDGRYTLQAEMEVDQELYQVVSIADTSMDDWLADELPDGSRLGYDPRLHSRNQAQRLRKTCESAGSSLIAVDRNPLDSVWTTQPPPPISPVAAHDERFAGQGLREKCIQIASRISESGSEATVLTMTDSIAWLLNLRGGDVEFTPLAMAFAILHRDSSVDLFIDARKLGPDLGSHLGSQVAIHAPEHFGAALNRLKDETKQIQIDPATANDWICRQLAEGKAKLIEATDPCALPKAIKNSVELDGTRAAHLRDGVALTRFLHWINNASENGQITEIDAADQLETFRRQGKNFQGLSFPTISGAGNH
;
A
#
# COMPACT_ATOMS: atom_id res chain seq x y z
N MET A 1 -28.15 10.22 10.58
CA MET A 1 -28.50 11.66 10.62
C MET A 1 -28.65 12.15 9.19
N ASP A 2 -29.64 12.98 8.87
CA ASP A 2 -29.79 13.49 7.50
C ASP A 2 -28.73 14.57 7.15
N GLN A 3 -28.50 14.78 5.86
CA GLN A 3 -27.49 15.72 5.35
C GLN A 3 -27.71 17.19 5.79
N PRO A 4 -28.97 17.71 5.85
CA PRO A 4 -29.23 19.06 6.35
C PRO A 4 -28.85 19.23 7.84
N THR A 5 -29.15 18.24 8.68
CA THR A 5 -28.82 18.29 10.11
C THR A 5 -27.31 18.23 10.31
N LEU A 6 -26.61 17.36 9.56
CA LEU A 6 -25.16 17.28 9.60
C LEU A 6 -24.50 18.61 9.18
N THR A 7 -25.00 19.25 8.13
CA THR A 7 -24.50 20.54 7.66
C THR A 7 -24.68 21.64 8.71
N LYS A 8 -25.83 21.67 9.41
CA LYS A 8 -26.06 22.62 10.51
C LYS A 8 -25.08 22.39 11.67
N LEU A 9 -24.80 21.12 12.00
CA LEU A 9 -23.85 20.76 13.04
C LEU A 9 -22.43 21.22 12.67
N LEU A 10 -21.95 20.92 11.47
CA LEU A 10 -20.61 21.32 11.01
C LEU A 10 -20.43 22.84 11.07
N LYS A 11 -21.43 23.62 10.63
CA LYS A 11 -21.41 25.08 10.74
C LYS A 11 -21.37 25.56 12.19
N ALA A 12 -22.15 24.94 13.09
CA ALA A 12 -22.16 25.30 14.51
C ALA A 12 -20.82 25.01 15.21
N GLU A 13 -20.09 24.01 14.72
CA GLU A 13 -18.76 23.62 15.19
C GLU A 13 -17.62 24.40 14.49
N GLY A 14 -17.94 25.35 13.60
CA GLY A 14 -16.96 26.15 12.87
C GLY A 14 -16.18 25.37 11.79
N ILE A 15 -16.70 24.23 11.36
CA ILE A 15 -16.07 23.36 10.36
C ILE A 15 -16.47 23.83 8.97
N ALA A 16 -15.48 24.13 8.12
CA ALA A 16 -15.70 24.62 6.76
C ALA A 16 -16.12 23.51 5.76
N MET A 17 -15.86 22.25 6.10
CA MET A 17 -16.18 21.08 5.29
C MET A 17 -17.69 20.91 5.12
N SER A 18 -18.12 20.58 3.90
CA SER A 18 -19.50 20.20 3.60
C SER A 18 -19.82 18.78 4.12
N ALA A 19 -21.12 18.49 4.27
CA ALA A 19 -21.56 17.14 4.65
C ALA A 19 -21.13 16.06 3.64
N THR A 20 -21.04 16.41 2.34
CA THR A 20 -20.58 15.49 1.30
C THR A 20 -19.08 15.21 1.44
N GLU A 21 -18.26 16.24 1.61
CA GLU A 21 -16.81 16.08 1.84
C GLU A 21 -16.53 15.26 3.10
N LEU A 22 -17.31 15.47 4.17
CA LEU A 22 -17.20 14.67 5.39
C LEU A 22 -17.52 13.20 5.13
N HIS A 23 -18.58 12.91 4.37
CA HIS A 23 -18.93 11.54 4.00
C HIS A 23 -17.81 10.87 3.22
N THR A 24 -17.23 11.55 2.21
CA THR A 24 -16.11 11.01 1.43
C THR A 24 -14.86 10.81 2.29
N LEU A 25 -14.56 11.73 3.19
CA LEU A 25 -13.47 11.59 4.16
C LEU A 25 -13.69 10.37 5.08
N ALA A 26 -14.91 10.20 5.60
CA ALA A 26 -15.26 9.07 6.45
C ALA A 26 -15.18 7.73 5.70
N GLN A 27 -15.54 7.70 4.41
CA GLN A 27 -15.38 6.50 3.56
C GLN A 27 -13.90 6.13 3.38
N GLY A 28 -13.04 7.11 3.10
CA GLY A 28 -11.59 6.88 3.02
C GLY A 28 -10.97 6.47 4.36
N ALA A 29 -11.41 7.08 5.47
CA ALA A 29 -10.98 6.68 6.81
C ALA A 29 -11.46 5.27 7.20
N ALA A 30 -12.64 4.86 6.74
CA ALA A 30 -13.15 3.50 6.92
C ALA A 30 -12.38 2.45 6.08
N ALA A 31 -11.83 2.87 4.94
CA ALA A 31 -11.01 2.01 4.07
C ALA A 31 -9.56 1.85 4.57
N ALA A 32 -9.12 2.71 5.50
CA ALA A 32 -7.82 2.61 6.14
C ALA A 32 -7.81 1.53 7.24
N PRO A 33 -6.65 0.87 7.46
CA PRO A 33 -6.51 -0.09 8.55
C PRO A 33 -6.91 0.48 9.92
N PRO A 34 -7.50 -0.33 10.80
CA PRO A 34 -7.87 0.13 12.14
C PRO A 34 -6.62 0.50 12.94
N GLY A 35 -6.45 1.79 13.22
CA GLY A 35 -5.38 2.28 14.08
C GLY A 35 -5.62 2.02 15.56
N LEU A 36 -4.62 2.28 16.41
CA LEU A 36 -4.74 2.14 17.87
C LEU A 36 -5.86 2.95 18.49
N ASN A 37 -6.12 4.12 17.92
CA ASN A 37 -7.20 5.00 18.32
C ASN A 37 -8.19 5.09 17.15
N PRO A 38 -9.37 4.46 17.24
CA PRO A 38 -10.37 4.48 16.17
C PRO A 38 -10.92 5.89 15.90
N ASP A 39 -10.75 6.84 16.82
CA ASP A 39 -11.18 8.23 16.64
C ASP A 39 -10.09 9.12 16.01
N ARG A 40 -8.89 8.60 15.73
CA ARG A 40 -7.75 9.44 15.27
C ARG A 40 -8.06 10.20 13.98
N TRP A 41 -8.83 9.61 13.07
CA TRP A 41 -9.23 10.24 11.81
C TRP A 41 -10.09 11.51 12.02
N MET A 42 -10.77 11.64 13.17
CA MET A 42 -11.59 12.83 13.47
C MET A 42 -10.74 14.11 13.53
N ASN A 43 -9.42 13.98 13.76
CA ASN A 43 -8.48 15.11 13.70
C ASN A 43 -8.36 15.73 12.30
N LEU A 44 -8.76 15.00 11.25
CA LEU A 44 -8.86 15.52 9.88
C LEU A 44 -10.10 16.39 9.67
N VAL A 45 -11.10 16.26 10.56
CA VAL A 45 -12.30 17.09 10.56
C VAL A 45 -12.06 18.36 11.37
N THR A 46 -11.51 18.22 12.58
CA THR A 46 -11.16 19.34 13.47
C THR A 46 -10.20 18.88 14.57
N SER A 47 -9.35 19.77 15.06
CA SER A 47 -8.38 19.48 16.13
C SER A 47 -9.01 19.29 17.51
N ALA A 48 -10.25 19.77 17.71
CA ALA A 48 -10.94 19.72 19.00
C ALA A 48 -12.45 19.43 18.85
N PRO A 49 -12.84 18.21 18.40
CA PRO A 49 -14.25 17.89 18.20
C PRO A 49 -15.01 17.80 19.53
N THR A 50 -16.19 18.42 19.60
CA THR A 50 -17.09 18.29 20.76
C THR A 50 -17.58 16.84 20.94
N SER A 51 -18.05 16.49 22.14
CA SER A 51 -18.61 15.16 22.42
C SER A 51 -19.78 14.82 21.48
N ARG A 52 -20.59 15.83 21.12
CA ARG A 52 -21.70 15.66 20.17
C ARG A 52 -21.17 15.31 18.78
N LEU A 53 -20.18 16.04 18.29
CA LEU A 53 -19.59 15.77 16.99
C LEU A 53 -18.92 14.39 16.96
N LYS A 54 -18.14 14.02 17.99
CA LYS A 54 -17.53 12.69 18.10
C LYS A 54 -18.56 11.57 17.97
N THR A 55 -19.70 11.68 18.64
CA THR A 55 -20.78 10.68 18.56
C THR A 55 -21.29 10.54 17.13
N VAL A 56 -21.60 11.66 16.46
CA VAL A 56 -22.06 11.66 15.07
C VAL A 56 -21.02 11.07 14.11
N LEU A 57 -19.74 11.36 14.31
CA LEU A 57 -18.66 10.82 13.50
C LEU A 57 -18.49 9.29 13.70
N ARG A 58 -18.67 8.78 14.93
CA ARG A 58 -18.65 7.32 15.18
C ARG A 58 -19.84 6.62 14.54
N ASP A 59 -21.04 7.18 14.68
CA ASP A 59 -22.25 6.62 14.05
C ASP A 59 -22.11 6.57 12.52
N LEU A 60 -21.53 7.62 11.92
CA LEU A 60 -21.22 7.68 10.50
C LEU A 60 -20.24 6.57 10.10
N MET A 61 -19.13 6.43 10.83
CA MET A 61 -18.12 5.39 10.59
C MET A 61 -18.74 3.99 10.67
N GLN A 62 -19.52 3.71 11.71
CA GLN A 62 -20.19 2.42 11.90
C GLN A 62 -21.19 2.10 10.78
N GLY A 63 -21.92 3.11 10.29
CA GLY A 63 -22.84 2.94 9.17
C GLY A 63 -22.12 2.57 7.87
N ILE A 64 -20.94 3.14 7.63
CA ILE A 64 -20.13 2.84 6.44
C ILE A 64 -19.55 1.42 6.51
N THR A 65 -18.95 1.03 7.63
CA THR A 65 -18.29 -0.28 7.76
C THR A 65 -19.28 -1.45 7.70
N SER A 66 -20.52 -1.24 8.16
CA SER A 66 -21.57 -2.27 8.14
C SER A 66 -22.15 -2.56 6.74
N ALA A 67 -21.96 -1.66 5.77
CA ALA A 67 -22.55 -1.77 4.44
C ALA A 67 -21.67 -2.54 3.42
N SER A 68 -20.45 -2.94 3.78
CA SER A 68 -19.38 -3.30 2.83
C SER A 68 -19.24 -4.81 2.51
N THR A 69 -20.31 -5.60 2.55
CA THR A 69 -20.20 -7.05 2.21
C THR A 69 -20.61 -7.30 0.76
N SER A 70 -19.66 -7.76 -0.06
CA SER A 70 -19.97 -8.30 -1.40
C SER A 70 -20.55 -9.70 -1.26
N SER A 71 -21.72 -9.92 -1.86
CA SER A 71 -22.39 -11.23 -1.91
C SER A 71 -22.07 -12.02 -3.18
N GLU A 72 -21.19 -11.51 -4.05
CA GLU A 72 -20.86 -12.16 -5.31
C GLU A 72 -19.96 -13.38 -5.09
N SER A 73 -20.15 -14.44 -5.88
CA SER A 73 -19.31 -15.64 -5.83
C SER A 73 -18.02 -15.48 -6.65
N ALA A 74 -16.97 -16.24 -6.32
CA ALA A 74 -15.72 -16.28 -7.09
C ALA A 74 -15.95 -16.59 -8.58
N VAL A 75 -16.86 -17.52 -8.88
CA VAL A 75 -17.30 -17.84 -10.24
C VAL A 75 -17.81 -16.61 -10.99
N SER A 76 -18.68 -15.83 -10.35
CA SER A 76 -19.29 -14.64 -10.96
C SER A 76 -18.25 -13.57 -11.28
N ARG A 77 -17.28 -13.37 -10.38
CA ARG A 77 -16.19 -12.42 -10.56
C ARG A 77 -15.24 -12.82 -11.68
N LEU A 78 -14.88 -14.10 -11.78
CA LEU A 78 -14.03 -14.61 -12.86
C LEU A 78 -14.71 -14.47 -14.23
N ILE A 79 -16.01 -14.78 -14.32
CA ILE A 79 -16.81 -14.58 -15.54
C ILE A 79 -16.85 -13.09 -15.93
N ALA A 80 -17.09 -12.21 -14.96
CA ALA A 80 -17.13 -10.77 -15.20
C ALA A 80 -15.77 -10.24 -15.70
N LEU A 81 -14.67 -10.69 -15.10
CA LEU A 81 -13.33 -10.34 -15.55
C LEU A 81 -13.10 -10.80 -17.00
N ARG A 82 -13.34 -12.08 -17.32
CA ARG A 82 -13.15 -12.60 -18.68
C ARG A 82 -13.95 -11.83 -19.72
N LYS A 83 -15.19 -11.44 -19.40
CA LYS A 83 -15.99 -10.56 -20.25
C LYS A 83 -15.31 -9.20 -20.46
N ALA A 84 -14.82 -8.57 -19.41
CA ALA A 84 -14.10 -7.29 -19.49
C ALA A 84 -12.80 -7.39 -20.31
N LEU A 85 -12.11 -8.55 -20.28
CA LEU A 85 -10.92 -8.81 -21.11
C LEU A 85 -11.28 -8.88 -22.60
N VAL A 86 -12.35 -9.59 -22.95
CA VAL A 86 -12.86 -9.65 -24.33
C VAL A 86 -13.22 -8.25 -24.84
N ASP A 87 -13.94 -7.45 -24.03
CA ASP A 87 -14.31 -6.08 -24.39
C ASP A 87 -13.08 -5.17 -24.58
N ALA A 88 -11.95 -5.49 -23.92
CA ALA A 88 -10.67 -4.79 -24.04
C ALA A 88 -9.75 -5.37 -25.14
N ASN A 89 -10.17 -6.40 -25.88
CA ASN A 89 -9.34 -7.13 -26.84
C ASN A 89 -8.04 -7.66 -26.20
N ILE A 90 -8.19 -8.37 -25.09
CA ILE A 90 -7.13 -8.99 -24.29
C ILE A 90 -7.51 -10.45 -24.06
N ASP A 91 -6.57 -11.36 -24.28
CA ASP A 91 -6.80 -12.82 -24.21
C ASP A 91 -6.47 -13.41 -22.83
N GLY A 92 -5.68 -12.70 -22.03
CA GLY A 92 -5.38 -13.06 -20.65
C GLY A 92 -4.95 -11.88 -19.81
N PHE A 93 -4.94 -12.02 -18.49
CA PHE A 93 -4.60 -10.92 -17.58
C PHE A 93 -3.87 -11.40 -16.33
N ILE A 94 -2.89 -10.61 -15.89
CA ILE A 94 -2.11 -10.87 -14.67
C ILE A 94 -2.63 -10.01 -13.52
N VAL A 95 -2.91 -10.64 -12.38
CA VAL A 95 -3.40 -10.01 -11.15
C VAL A 95 -2.44 -10.31 -10.01
N PRO A 96 -1.46 -9.43 -9.72
CA PRO A 96 -0.57 -9.61 -8.57
C PRO A 96 -1.27 -9.19 -7.27
N ARG A 97 -0.77 -9.68 -6.14
CA ARG A 97 -1.02 -9.05 -4.83
C ARG A 97 -0.10 -7.84 -4.64
N ALA A 98 -0.38 -6.75 -5.35
CA ALA A 98 0.42 -5.53 -5.30
C ALA A 98 -0.45 -4.27 -5.44
N ASP A 99 0.10 -3.15 -5.01
CA ASP A 99 -0.40 -1.80 -5.29
C ASP A 99 0.60 -0.99 -6.12
N GLU A 100 0.27 0.28 -6.38
CA GLU A 100 1.12 1.15 -7.19
C GLU A 100 2.44 1.57 -6.54
N HIS A 101 2.59 1.28 -5.24
CA HIS A 101 3.78 1.56 -4.44
C HIS A 101 4.65 0.32 -4.20
N GLN A 102 4.24 -0.85 -4.72
CA GLN A 102 4.94 -2.13 -4.53
C GLN A 102 5.11 -2.50 -3.04
N GLY A 103 4.13 -2.14 -2.21
CA GLY A 103 4.15 -2.44 -0.78
C GLY A 103 3.89 -3.92 -0.46
N GLU A 104 4.42 -4.40 0.68
CA GLU A 104 4.18 -5.77 1.16
C GLU A 104 2.72 -5.99 1.60
N TYR A 105 2.14 -5.01 2.29
CA TYR A 105 0.71 -4.96 2.60
C TYR A 105 0.05 -3.97 1.64
N VAL A 106 -1.11 -4.36 1.13
CA VAL A 106 -1.88 -3.54 0.17
C VAL A 106 -3.16 -3.02 0.83
N PRO A 107 -3.57 -1.78 0.55
CA PRO A 107 -4.84 -1.26 1.05
C PRO A 107 -6.02 -2.06 0.49
N SER A 108 -7.17 -1.97 1.17
CA SER A 108 -8.40 -2.71 0.81
C SER A 108 -8.82 -2.51 -0.65
N CYS A 109 -8.69 -1.29 -1.18
CA CYS A 109 -8.98 -0.97 -2.59
C CYS A 109 -8.07 -1.69 -3.60
N ALA A 110 -6.88 -2.13 -3.18
CA ALA A 110 -5.89 -2.82 -4.02
C ALA A 110 -5.88 -4.34 -3.81
N GLN A 111 -6.75 -4.91 -2.96
CA GLN A 111 -6.87 -6.35 -2.71
C GLN A 111 -7.55 -7.11 -3.85
N ARG A 112 -7.14 -6.83 -5.10
CA ARG A 112 -7.71 -7.39 -6.33
C ARG A 112 -7.58 -8.91 -6.41
N LEU A 113 -6.43 -9.46 -5.99
CA LEU A 113 -6.22 -10.91 -5.94
C LEU A 113 -7.23 -11.58 -5.01
N SER A 114 -7.33 -11.09 -3.77
CA SER A 114 -8.26 -11.64 -2.77
C SER A 114 -9.71 -11.47 -3.19
N TRP A 115 -10.07 -10.30 -3.73
CA TRP A 115 -11.41 -10.08 -4.27
C TRP A 115 -11.72 -11.08 -5.37
N LEU A 116 -10.83 -11.27 -6.34
CA LEU A 116 -11.06 -12.18 -7.46
C LEU A 116 -11.19 -13.65 -6.99
N THR A 117 -10.20 -14.16 -6.25
CA THR A 117 -10.04 -15.60 -5.99
C THR A 117 -10.54 -16.08 -4.63
N GLY A 118 -10.64 -15.18 -3.64
CA GLY A 118 -10.86 -15.53 -2.23
C GLY A 118 -9.56 -15.75 -1.43
N PHE A 119 -8.40 -15.86 -2.09
CA PHE A 119 -7.11 -16.09 -1.43
C PHE A 119 -6.69 -14.88 -0.58
N THR A 120 -6.36 -15.10 0.69
CA THR A 120 -6.03 -14.04 1.66
C THR A 120 -4.54 -14.00 2.05
N GLY A 121 -3.73 -14.93 1.53
CA GLY A 121 -2.29 -14.99 1.81
C GLY A 121 -1.53 -13.73 1.39
N SER A 122 -0.37 -13.49 2.01
CA SER A 122 0.37 -12.23 1.85
C SER A 122 1.23 -12.16 0.58
N ALA A 123 1.38 -13.27 -0.15
CA ALA A 123 2.07 -13.33 -1.42
C ALA A 123 1.34 -14.25 -2.39
N GLY A 124 1.12 -13.75 -3.61
CA GLY A 124 0.53 -14.53 -4.69
C GLY A 124 0.30 -13.70 -5.94
N THR A 125 0.12 -14.38 -7.06
CA THR A 125 -0.27 -13.77 -8.35
C THR A 125 -1.19 -14.72 -9.08
N VAL A 126 -2.24 -14.20 -9.71
CA VAL A 126 -3.09 -15.00 -10.62
C VAL A 126 -2.79 -14.64 -12.06
N ALA A 127 -2.72 -15.63 -12.92
CA ALA A 127 -2.85 -15.48 -14.37
C ALA A 127 -4.23 -16.01 -14.79
N VAL A 128 -5.02 -15.20 -15.50
CA VAL A 128 -6.33 -15.58 -16.04
C VAL A 128 -6.24 -15.59 -17.55
N LEU A 129 -6.57 -16.71 -18.19
CA LEU A 129 -6.80 -16.81 -19.63
C LEU A 129 -8.30 -17.01 -19.91
N ASP A 130 -8.67 -17.20 -21.16
CA ASP A 130 -10.06 -17.37 -21.61
C ASP A 130 -10.75 -18.59 -20.99
N ASP A 131 -10.06 -19.73 -20.90
CA ASP A 131 -10.59 -21.00 -20.42
C ASP A 131 -10.02 -21.47 -19.07
N ARG A 132 -8.77 -21.10 -18.75
CA ARG A 132 -8.07 -21.50 -17.52
C ARG A 132 -7.59 -20.33 -16.67
N ALA A 133 -7.24 -20.60 -15.42
CA ALA A 133 -6.58 -19.65 -14.55
C ALA A 133 -5.69 -20.39 -13.54
N ALA A 134 -4.57 -19.77 -13.15
CA ALA A 134 -3.63 -20.33 -12.20
C ALA A 134 -3.24 -19.30 -11.13
N LEU A 135 -3.29 -19.72 -9.86
CA LEU A 135 -2.81 -18.98 -8.71
C LEU A 135 -1.42 -19.48 -8.33
N PHE A 136 -0.43 -18.60 -8.42
CA PHE A 136 0.96 -18.87 -8.05
C PHE A 136 1.23 -18.39 -6.63
N VAL A 137 1.71 -19.29 -5.77
CA VAL A 137 2.02 -18.99 -4.36
C VAL A 137 3.37 -19.58 -3.95
N ASP A 138 4.00 -18.97 -2.94
CA ASP A 138 5.19 -19.55 -2.31
C ASP A 138 4.83 -20.62 -1.27
N GLY A 139 5.85 -21.37 -0.82
CA GLY A 139 5.68 -22.52 0.06
C GLY A 139 5.00 -22.25 1.41
N ARG A 140 4.87 -20.99 1.82
CA ARG A 140 4.11 -20.62 3.04
C ARG A 140 2.60 -20.76 2.86
N TYR A 141 2.11 -20.74 1.61
CA TYR A 141 0.70 -20.54 1.31
C TYR A 141 0.05 -21.65 0.50
N THR A 142 0.75 -22.75 0.18
CA THR A 142 0.20 -23.85 -0.64
C THR A 142 -1.05 -24.46 0.00
N LEU A 143 -0.97 -24.84 1.28
CA LEU A 143 -2.11 -25.38 2.04
C LEU A 143 -3.25 -24.36 2.18
N GLN A 144 -2.91 -23.11 2.48
CA GLN A 144 -3.91 -22.03 2.59
C GLN A 144 -4.64 -21.81 1.26
N ALA A 145 -3.91 -21.79 0.14
CA ALA A 145 -4.48 -21.59 -1.18
C ALA A 145 -5.45 -22.72 -1.56
N GLU A 146 -5.10 -23.98 -1.27
CA GLU A 146 -5.98 -25.12 -1.50
C GLU A 146 -7.27 -25.08 -0.67
N MET A 147 -7.23 -24.45 0.52
CA MET A 147 -8.38 -24.31 1.41
C MET A 147 -9.28 -23.11 1.06
N GLU A 148 -8.70 -22.01 0.59
CA GLU A 148 -9.43 -20.75 0.36
C GLU A 148 -9.95 -20.60 -1.08
N VAL A 149 -9.33 -21.28 -2.04
CA VAL A 149 -9.59 -21.06 -3.47
C VAL A 149 -10.32 -22.25 -4.07
N ASP A 150 -11.32 -21.95 -4.92
CA ASP A 150 -12.02 -22.96 -5.70
C ASP A 150 -11.10 -23.54 -6.79
N GLN A 151 -10.70 -24.79 -6.61
CA GLN A 151 -9.76 -25.50 -7.48
C GLN A 151 -10.38 -25.89 -8.84
N GLU A 152 -11.71 -25.81 -8.99
CA GLU A 152 -12.35 -25.95 -10.30
C GLU A 152 -12.15 -24.68 -11.16
N LEU A 153 -11.89 -23.53 -10.52
CA LEU A 153 -11.69 -22.25 -11.19
C LEU A 153 -10.21 -21.89 -11.36
N TYR A 154 -9.39 -22.24 -10.37
CA TYR A 154 -7.97 -21.88 -10.33
C TYR A 154 -7.08 -23.08 -10.03
N GLN A 155 -6.12 -23.34 -10.90
CA GLN A 155 -5.01 -24.23 -10.58
C GLN A 155 -4.12 -23.57 -9.51
N VAL A 156 -3.91 -24.21 -8.37
CA VAL A 156 -2.93 -23.76 -7.38
C VAL A 156 -1.55 -24.28 -7.78
N VAL A 157 -0.60 -23.36 -7.98
CA VAL A 157 0.76 -23.66 -8.43
C VAL A 157 1.77 -23.15 -7.40
N SER A 158 2.61 -24.05 -6.92
CA SER A 158 3.78 -23.69 -6.11
C SER A 158 4.87 -23.11 -7.00
N ILE A 159 5.36 -21.91 -6.68
CA ILE A 159 6.47 -21.29 -7.44
C ILE A 159 7.80 -22.04 -7.30
N ALA A 160 7.89 -22.99 -6.36
CA ALA A 160 9.05 -23.88 -6.26
C ALA A 160 9.06 -24.96 -7.35
N ASP A 161 7.88 -25.30 -7.88
CA ASP A 161 7.72 -26.33 -8.91
C ASP A 161 7.70 -25.73 -10.31
N THR A 162 7.01 -24.60 -10.50
CA THR A 162 6.93 -23.91 -11.80
C THR A 162 6.71 -22.42 -11.60
N SER A 163 7.49 -21.59 -12.31
CA SER A 163 7.30 -20.14 -12.25
C SER A 163 6.10 -19.71 -13.09
N MET A 164 5.50 -18.56 -12.77
CA MET A 164 4.44 -17.99 -13.61
C MET A 164 4.92 -17.73 -15.04
N ASP A 165 6.18 -17.37 -15.24
CA ASP A 165 6.70 -17.12 -16.58
C ASP A 165 6.74 -18.42 -17.40
N ASP A 166 7.20 -19.51 -16.80
CA ASP A 166 7.27 -20.82 -17.46
C ASP A 166 5.86 -21.34 -17.77
N TRP A 167 4.93 -21.23 -16.82
CA TRP A 167 3.53 -21.58 -17.04
C TRP A 167 2.91 -20.75 -18.17
N LEU A 168 3.16 -19.44 -18.21
CA LEU A 168 2.68 -18.59 -19.30
C LEU A 168 3.32 -18.97 -20.64
N ALA A 169 4.60 -19.36 -20.66
CA ALA A 169 5.27 -19.77 -21.89
C ALA A 169 4.65 -21.04 -22.49
N ASP A 170 4.16 -21.95 -21.66
CA ASP A 170 3.51 -23.20 -22.08
C ASP A 170 2.03 -23.01 -22.43
N GLU A 171 1.33 -22.13 -21.71
CA GLU A 171 -0.14 -22.02 -21.75
C GLU A 171 -0.66 -20.88 -22.63
N LEU A 172 0.17 -19.89 -23.00
CA LEU A 172 -0.23 -18.80 -23.88
C LEU A 172 -0.40 -19.30 -25.33
N PRO A 173 -1.58 -19.09 -25.96
CA PRO A 173 -1.74 -19.35 -27.38
C PRO A 173 -0.88 -18.42 -28.23
N ASP A 174 -0.34 -18.93 -29.34
CA ASP A 174 0.41 -18.14 -30.32
C ASP A 174 -0.42 -16.94 -30.82
N GLY A 175 0.20 -15.76 -30.87
CA GLY A 175 -0.46 -14.51 -31.25
C GLY A 175 -1.35 -13.88 -30.18
N SER A 176 -1.42 -14.43 -28.96
CA SER A 176 -2.26 -13.91 -27.89
C SER A 176 -1.77 -12.56 -27.31
N ARG A 177 -2.68 -11.88 -26.63
CA ARG A 177 -2.50 -10.57 -26.01
C ARG A 177 -2.66 -10.68 -24.50
N LEU A 178 -1.55 -10.84 -23.79
CA LEU A 178 -1.53 -10.89 -22.33
C LEU A 178 -1.55 -9.47 -21.76
N GLY A 179 -2.63 -9.10 -21.10
CA GLY A 179 -2.78 -7.81 -20.43
C GLY A 179 -2.11 -7.78 -19.05
N TYR A 180 -1.60 -6.61 -18.68
CA TYR A 180 -1.15 -6.31 -17.32
C TYR A 180 -1.47 -4.86 -16.99
N ASP A 181 -1.72 -4.57 -15.71
CA ASP A 181 -1.77 -3.20 -15.21
C ASP A 181 -0.34 -2.67 -14.99
N PRO A 182 0.11 -1.67 -15.75
CA PRO A 182 1.47 -1.13 -15.63
C PRO A 182 1.68 -0.38 -14.31
N ARG A 183 0.63 -0.04 -13.56
CA ARG A 183 0.78 0.52 -12.21
C ARG A 183 1.11 -0.54 -11.17
N LEU A 184 0.77 -1.80 -11.38
CA LEU A 184 0.93 -2.87 -10.38
C LEU A 184 2.20 -3.71 -10.57
N HIS A 185 2.96 -3.46 -11.64
CA HIS A 185 4.18 -4.20 -11.95
C HIS A 185 5.36 -3.24 -12.02
N SER A 186 6.48 -3.60 -11.40
CA SER A 186 7.72 -2.86 -11.57
C SER A 186 8.24 -2.93 -13.01
N ARG A 187 9.11 -2.00 -13.38
CA ARG A 187 9.76 -1.98 -14.70
C ARG A 187 10.45 -3.32 -15.00
N ASN A 188 11.17 -3.89 -14.04
CA ASN A 188 11.84 -5.18 -14.18
C ASN A 188 10.85 -6.32 -14.42
N GLN A 189 9.74 -6.36 -13.66
CA GLN A 189 8.70 -7.37 -13.85
C GLN A 189 8.05 -7.25 -15.23
N ALA A 190 7.69 -6.04 -15.66
CA ALA A 190 7.10 -5.80 -16.99
C ALA A 190 8.05 -6.20 -18.13
N GLN A 191 9.36 -5.94 -17.99
CA GLN A 191 10.36 -6.41 -18.96
C GLN A 191 10.48 -7.93 -19.01
N ARG A 192 10.45 -8.61 -17.85
CA ARG A 192 10.48 -10.08 -17.76
C ARG A 192 9.24 -10.69 -18.43
N LEU A 193 8.06 -10.18 -18.10
CA LEU A 193 6.80 -10.61 -18.69
C LEU A 193 6.77 -10.39 -20.21
N ARG A 194 7.31 -9.26 -20.68
CA ARG A 194 7.39 -8.97 -22.11
C ARG A 194 8.22 -10.01 -22.85
N LYS A 195 9.41 -10.33 -22.33
CA LYS A 195 10.27 -11.38 -22.90
C LYS A 195 9.57 -12.74 -22.90
N THR A 196 8.85 -13.07 -21.84
CA THR A 196 8.07 -14.31 -21.73
C THR A 196 7.01 -14.39 -22.83
N CYS A 197 6.22 -13.34 -23.02
CA CYS A 197 5.22 -13.27 -24.08
C CYS A 197 5.87 -13.37 -25.47
N GLU A 198 6.95 -12.64 -25.72
CA GLU A 198 7.67 -12.64 -27.00
C GLU A 198 8.23 -14.04 -27.34
N SER A 199 8.75 -14.76 -26.35
CA SER A 199 9.21 -16.15 -26.53
C SER A 199 8.08 -17.13 -26.83
N ALA A 200 6.86 -16.86 -26.36
CA ALA A 200 5.65 -17.64 -26.64
C ALA A 200 4.88 -17.17 -27.91
N GLY A 201 5.49 -16.33 -28.76
CA GLY A 201 4.82 -15.80 -29.96
C GLY A 201 3.66 -14.83 -29.67
N SER A 202 3.60 -14.31 -28.45
CA SER A 202 2.52 -13.49 -27.91
C SER A 202 2.98 -12.07 -27.58
N SER A 203 2.05 -11.20 -27.17
CA SER A 203 2.32 -9.79 -26.87
C SER A 203 1.86 -9.37 -25.48
N LEU A 204 2.72 -8.63 -24.77
CA LEU A 204 2.36 -8.03 -23.48
C LEU A 204 1.71 -6.66 -23.69
N ILE A 205 0.47 -6.50 -23.24
CA ILE A 205 -0.36 -5.30 -23.42
C ILE A 205 -0.50 -4.55 -22.09
N ALA A 206 0.04 -3.33 -22.02
CA ALA A 206 -0.18 -2.44 -20.90
C ALA A 206 -1.59 -1.83 -21.01
N VAL A 207 -2.45 -2.08 -20.02
CA VAL A 207 -3.81 -1.53 -20.00
C VAL A 207 -3.83 -0.13 -19.40
N ASP A 208 -4.73 0.74 -19.89
CA ASP A 208 -4.88 2.09 -19.34
C ASP A 208 -5.62 2.09 -18.00
N ARG A 209 -6.58 1.16 -17.85
CA ARG A 209 -7.39 0.94 -16.65
C ARG A 209 -7.43 -0.54 -16.34
N ASN A 210 -7.36 -0.88 -15.06
CA ASN A 210 -7.46 -2.26 -14.62
C ASN A 210 -8.86 -2.84 -14.93
N PRO A 211 -8.98 -3.94 -15.70
CA PRO A 211 -10.27 -4.55 -16.02
C PRO A 211 -11.02 -5.07 -14.79
N LEU A 212 -10.34 -5.37 -13.67
CA LEU A 212 -11.02 -5.74 -12.42
C LEU A 212 -11.78 -4.56 -11.81
N ASP A 213 -11.25 -3.34 -11.93
CA ASP A 213 -11.88 -2.16 -11.33
C ASP A 213 -13.20 -1.80 -12.03
N SER A 214 -13.41 -2.23 -13.28
CA SER A 214 -14.68 -2.01 -13.99
C SER A 214 -15.78 -2.99 -13.56
N VAL A 215 -15.42 -4.12 -12.95
CA VAL A 215 -16.36 -5.16 -12.50
C VAL A 215 -16.47 -5.23 -10.97
N TRP A 216 -15.51 -4.69 -10.23
CA TRP A 216 -15.55 -4.62 -8.77
C TRP A 216 -16.41 -3.44 -8.29
N THR A 217 -17.73 -3.61 -8.38
CA THR A 217 -18.72 -2.55 -8.05
C THR A 217 -18.69 -2.08 -6.60
N THR A 218 -18.18 -2.92 -5.68
CA THR A 218 -18.05 -2.62 -4.25
C THR A 218 -16.61 -2.29 -3.84
N GLN A 219 -15.75 -1.85 -4.77
CA GLN A 219 -14.36 -1.51 -4.46
C GLN A 219 -14.30 -0.39 -3.41
N PRO A 220 -13.58 -0.58 -2.29
CA PRO A 220 -13.38 0.47 -1.31
C PRO A 220 -12.62 1.67 -1.93
N PRO A 221 -12.83 2.90 -1.44
CA PRO A 221 -12.00 4.03 -1.86
C PRO A 221 -10.57 3.88 -1.33
N PRO A 222 -9.61 4.66 -1.87
CA PRO A 222 -8.27 4.77 -1.29
C PRO A 222 -8.32 5.18 0.19
N PRO A 223 -7.42 4.63 1.03
CA PRO A 223 -7.42 4.91 2.46
C PRO A 223 -7.02 6.36 2.75
N ILE A 224 -7.63 6.94 3.79
CA ILE A 224 -7.31 8.26 4.30
C ILE A 224 -7.05 8.16 5.81
N SER A 225 -5.78 8.02 6.16
CA SER A 225 -5.31 8.13 7.54
C SER A 225 -4.55 9.42 7.81
N PRO A 226 -4.62 9.99 9.03
CA PRO A 226 -3.83 11.17 9.39
C PRO A 226 -2.33 10.93 9.30
N VAL A 227 -1.64 11.78 8.56
CA VAL A 227 -0.18 11.85 8.52
C VAL A 227 0.34 12.63 9.72
N ALA A 228 1.41 12.14 10.32
CA ALA A 228 2.11 12.80 11.40
C ALA A 228 3.59 12.98 11.07
N ALA A 229 4.16 14.08 11.55
CA ALA A 229 5.60 14.28 11.57
C ALA A 229 6.27 13.24 12.48
N HIS A 230 7.39 12.69 12.04
CA HIS A 230 8.28 11.88 12.84
C HIS A 230 9.33 12.78 13.47
N ASP A 231 9.17 13.04 14.76
CA ASP A 231 10.04 13.93 15.54
C ASP A 231 11.53 13.57 15.37
N GLU A 232 12.37 14.57 15.14
CA GLU A 232 13.82 14.41 14.95
C GLU A 232 14.51 13.75 16.15
N ARG A 233 13.92 13.85 17.35
CA ARG A 233 14.42 13.11 18.53
C ARG A 233 14.37 11.59 18.36
N PHE A 234 13.57 11.08 17.42
CA PHE A 234 13.51 9.67 17.03
C PHE A 234 14.25 9.40 15.72
N ALA A 235 14.23 10.36 14.78
CA ALA A 235 14.86 10.20 13.47
C ALA A 235 16.39 10.38 13.48
N GLY A 236 16.92 11.19 14.42
CA GLY A 236 18.34 11.55 14.51
C GLY A 236 18.86 12.51 13.43
N GLN A 237 18.06 12.77 12.39
CA GLN A 237 18.41 13.65 11.27
C GLN A 237 17.16 14.33 10.73
N GLY A 238 17.26 15.63 10.48
CA GLY A 238 16.15 16.44 9.96
C GLY A 238 15.87 16.18 8.48
N LEU A 239 14.63 16.44 8.06
CA LEU A 239 14.23 16.20 6.66
C LEU A 239 15.05 17.03 5.67
N ARG A 240 15.42 18.26 6.04
CA ARG A 240 16.18 19.16 5.15
C ARG A 240 17.57 18.59 4.86
N GLU A 241 18.23 18.09 5.89
CA GLU A 241 19.55 17.47 5.80
C GLU A 241 19.51 16.21 4.93
N LYS A 242 18.48 15.39 5.09
CA LYS A 242 18.26 14.19 4.25
C LYS A 242 18.06 14.59 2.79
N CYS A 243 17.20 15.57 2.50
CA CYS A 243 16.96 16.02 1.13
C CYS A 243 18.23 16.54 0.47
N ILE A 244 19.05 17.33 1.18
CA ILE A 244 20.35 17.82 0.67
C ILE A 244 21.30 16.64 0.40
N GLN A 245 21.41 15.71 1.34
CA GLN A 245 22.28 14.54 1.20
C GLN A 245 21.91 13.69 -0.02
N ILE A 246 20.62 13.43 -0.22
CA ILE A 246 20.15 12.63 -1.35
C ILE A 246 20.26 13.39 -2.67
N ALA A 247 19.92 14.69 -2.69
CA ALA A 247 20.08 15.55 -3.87
C ALA A 247 21.54 15.68 -4.35
N SER A 248 22.52 15.66 -3.42
CA SER A 248 23.95 15.61 -3.76
C SER A 248 24.27 14.33 -4.54
N ARG A 249 23.79 13.17 -4.09
CA ARG A 249 24.03 11.87 -4.77
C ARG A 249 23.39 11.82 -6.15
N ILE A 250 22.17 12.36 -6.28
CA ILE A 250 21.49 12.51 -7.57
C ILE A 250 22.33 13.38 -8.51
N SER A 251 22.83 14.52 -8.03
CA SER A 251 23.70 15.42 -8.79
C SER A 251 25.03 14.77 -9.20
N GLU A 252 25.67 14.00 -8.32
CA GLU A 252 26.91 13.27 -8.58
C GLU A 252 26.74 12.21 -9.68
N SER A 253 25.55 11.62 -9.78
CA SER A 253 25.20 10.68 -10.86
C SER A 253 24.88 11.36 -12.21
N GLY A 254 24.82 12.69 -12.24
CA GLY A 254 24.44 13.48 -13.42
C GLY A 254 22.93 13.59 -13.66
N SER A 255 22.11 13.03 -12.78
CA SER A 255 20.65 13.14 -12.81
C SER A 255 20.19 14.49 -12.26
N GLU A 256 19.06 15.00 -12.74
CA GLU A 256 18.49 16.27 -12.31
C GLU A 256 17.34 16.10 -11.31
N ALA A 257 16.74 14.91 -11.30
CA ALA A 257 15.73 14.50 -10.33
C ALA A 257 15.70 12.98 -10.18
N THR A 258 15.05 12.50 -9.12
CA THR A 258 14.63 11.11 -8.99
C THR A 258 13.15 11.01 -8.67
N VAL A 259 12.49 9.98 -9.19
CA VAL A 259 11.10 9.65 -8.82
C VAL A 259 11.13 8.58 -7.73
N LEU A 260 10.59 8.92 -6.56
CA LEU A 260 10.46 8.01 -5.42
C LEU A 260 9.06 7.39 -5.41
N THR A 261 9.01 6.06 -5.45
CA THR A 261 7.76 5.28 -5.48
C THR A 261 7.49 4.52 -4.19
N MET A 262 8.56 4.18 -3.48
CA MET A 262 8.52 3.47 -2.21
C MET A 262 8.07 4.41 -1.08
N THR A 263 6.93 4.10 -0.47
CA THR A 263 6.32 4.93 0.58
C THR A 263 7.17 5.01 1.85
N ASP A 264 7.98 3.99 2.14
CA ASP A 264 8.93 3.97 3.26
C ASP A 264 10.16 4.86 3.01
N SER A 265 10.62 4.97 1.76
CA SER A 265 11.64 5.95 1.37
C SER A 265 11.13 7.38 1.50
N ILE A 266 9.92 7.67 1.04
CA ILE A 266 9.29 8.99 1.18
C ILE A 266 9.08 9.33 2.67
N ALA A 267 8.58 8.37 3.45
CA ALA A 267 8.39 8.52 4.89
C ALA A 267 9.69 8.79 5.64
N TRP A 268 10.80 8.14 5.24
CA TRP A 268 12.12 8.37 5.84
C TRP A 268 12.72 9.71 5.42
N LEU A 269 12.64 10.06 4.14
CA LEU A 269 13.20 11.31 3.59
C LEU A 269 12.55 12.53 4.22
N LEU A 270 11.22 12.51 4.33
CA LEU A 270 10.42 13.64 4.81
C LEU A 270 10.11 13.58 6.31
N ASN A 271 10.62 12.58 7.03
CA ASN A 271 10.28 12.32 8.43
C ASN A 271 8.75 12.31 8.64
N LEU A 272 8.04 11.46 7.89
CA LEU A 272 6.58 11.29 7.97
C LEU A 272 6.22 9.89 8.45
N ARG A 273 5.05 9.76 9.08
CA ARG A 273 4.38 8.48 9.36
C ARG A 273 2.90 8.60 9.03
N GLY A 274 2.31 7.51 8.55
CA GLY A 274 0.89 7.42 8.21
C GLY A 274 0.23 6.19 8.81
N GLY A 275 -0.95 5.86 8.28
CA GLY A 275 -1.71 4.66 8.66
C GLY A 275 -2.58 4.17 7.51
N ASP A 276 -2.14 4.36 6.27
CA ASP A 276 -2.87 3.89 5.09
C ASP A 276 -2.61 2.40 4.81
N VAL A 277 -1.50 1.88 5.32
CA VAL A 277 -1.02 0.51 5.10
C VAL A 277 -1.04 -0.24 6.43
N GLU A 278 -1.53 -1.48 6.41
CA GLU A 278 -1.63 -2.28 7.63
C GLU A 278 -0.24 -2.64 8.15
N PHE A 279 -0.07 -2.63 9.47
CA PHE A 279 1.16 -2.95 10.19
C PHE A 279 2.41 -2.09 9.88
N THR A 280 2.33 -1.22 8.88
CA THR A 280 3.45 -0.40 8.42
C THR A 280 3.01 1.07 8.44
N PRO A 281 3.65 1.94 9.24
CA PRO A 281 3.14 3.29 9.51
C PRO A 281 3.43 4.27 8.35
N LEU A 282 2.85 3.99 7.18
CA LEU A 282 3.10 4.66 5.91
C LEU A 282 1.84 5.39 5.43
N ALA A 283 2.10 6.48 4.72
CA ALA A 283 1.08 7.19 3.96
C ALA A 283 1.36 6.94 2.49
N MET A 284 0.32 6.57 1.74
CA MET A 284 0.44 6.36 0.30
C MET A 284 0.68 7.69 -0.40
N ALA A 285 1.83 7.80 -1.06
CA ALA A 285 2.30 8.99 -1.76
C ALA A 285 3.37 8.63 -2.80
N PHE A 286 3.55 9.51 -3.77
CA PHE A 286 4.74 9.56 -4.64
C PHE A 286 5.51 10.83 -4.36
N ALA A 287 6.80 10.87 -4.69
CA ALA A 287 7.57 12.09 -4.63
C ALA A 287 8.55 12.23 -5.80
N ILE A 288 8.83 13.48 -6.18
CA ILE A 288 9.95 13.82 -7.06
C ILE A 288 10.92 14.65 -6.25
N LEU A 289 12.15 14.16 -6.06
CA LEU A 289 13.23 14.91 -5.41
C LEU A 289 14.14 15.48 -6.49
N HIS A 290 14.27 16.80 -6.49
CA HIS A 290 15.09 17.54 -7.44
C HIS A 290 16.52 17.73 -6.92
N ARG A 291 17.46 17.93 -7.84
CA ARG A 291 18.88 18.15 -7.53
C ARG A 291 19.16 19.38 -6.66
N ASP A 292 18.24 20.34 -6.60
CA ASP A 292 18.33 21.53 -5.73
C ASP A 292 17.78 21.27 -4.32
N SER A 293 17.45 20.01 -4.01
CA SER A 293 16.85 19.53 -2.76
C SER A 293 15.38 19.88 -2.56
N SER A 294 14.71 20.50 -3.53
CA SER A 294 13.25 20.67 -3.49
C SER A 294 12.53 19.35 -3.73
N VAL A 295 11.35 19.19 -3.15
CA VAL A 295 10.54 17.97 -3.26
C VAL A 295 9.12 18.32 -3.71
N ASP A 296 8.65 17.68 -4.77
CA ASP A 296 7.23 17.62 -5.09
C ASP A 296 6.64 16.35 -4.45
N LEU A 297 5.76 16.50 -3.46
CA LEU A 297 5.07 15.41 -2.78
C LEU A 297 3.65 15.27 -3.31
N PHE A 298 3.32 14.11 -3.86
CA PHE A 298 1.99 13.78 -4.39
C PHE A 298 1.25 12.93 -3.37
N ILE A 299 0.38 13.58 -2.61
CA ILE A 299 -0.36 12.98 -1.49
C ILE A 299 -1.75 13.61 -1.39
N ASP A 300 -2.74 12.83 -0.96
CA ASP A 300 -4.07 13.36 -0.68
C ASP A 300 -4.00 14.38 0.47
N ALA A 301 -4.29 15.65 0.16
CA ALA A 301 -4.22 16.75 1.12
C ALA A 301 -5.14 16.54 2.34
N ARG A 302 -6.21 15.73 2.20
CA ARG A 302 -7.10 15.37 3.32
C ARG A 302 -6.40 14.59 4.42
N LYS A 303 -5.25 13.96 4.13
CA LYS A 303 -4.43 13.24 5.10
C LYS A 303 -3.59 14.18 5.99
N LEU A 304 -3.43 15.45 5.61
CA LEU A 304 -2.49 16.37 6.23
C LEU A 304 -3.18 17.15 7.35
N GLY A 305 -2.72 16.94 8.59
CA GLY A 305 -3.18 17.73 9.73
C GLY A 305 -2.63 19.17 9.73
N PRO A 306 -3.19 20.08 10.54
CA PRO A 306 -2.81 21.50 10.57
C PRO A 306 -1.32 21.75 10.81
N ASP A 307 -0.67 20.90 11.62
CA ASP A 307 0.73 21.08 12.03
C ASP A 307 1.74 20.58 10.99
N LEU A 308 1.29 19.89 9.94
CA LEU A 308 2.21 19.26 8.98
C LEU A 308 2.83 20.26 8.01
N GLY A 309 2.13 21.37 7.73
CA GLY A 309 2.65 22.42 6.86
C GLY A 309 3.91 23.09 7.41
N SER A 310 4.02 23.25 8.73
CA SER A 310 5.20 23.82 9.37
C SER A 310 6.38 22.85 9.37
N HIS A 311 6.12 21.55 9.56
CA HIS A 311 7.11 20.47 9.46
C HIS A 311 7.73 20.42 8.06
N LEU A 312 6.90 20.33 7.02
CA LEU A 312 7.35 20.20 5.63
C LEU A 312 8.04 21.48 5.12
N GLY A 313 7.52 22.65 5.51
CA GLY A 313 8.06 23.95 5.13
C GLY A 313 8.09 24.20 3.63
N SER A 314 8.82 25.24 3.19
CA SER A 314 8.90 25.66 1.78
C SER A 314 9.71 24.73 0.88
N GLN A 315 10.38 23.71 1.45
CA GLN A 315 11.19 22.76 0.67
C GLN A 315 10.32 21.70 -0.03
N VAL A 316 9.11 21.48 0.47
CA VAL A 316 8.20 20.45 -0.05
C VAL A 316 6.94 21.12 -0.60
N ALA A 317 6.74 21.00 -1.91
CA ALA A 317 5.51 21.39 -2.57
C ALA A 317 4.53 20.21 -2.52
N ILE A 318 3.33 20.44 -1.98
CA ILE A 318 2.29 19.42 -1.86
C ILE A 318 1.37 19.51 -3.09
N HIS A 319 1.16 18.37 -3.74
CA HIS A 319 0.29 18.23 -4.90
C HIS A 319 -0.72 17.12 -4.66
N ALA A 320 -1.94 17.28 -5.20
CA ALA A 320 -2.91 16.20 -5.23
C ALA A 320 -2.39 15.02 -6.08
N PRO A 321 -2.68 13.75 -5.73
CA PRO A 321 -2.17 12.57 -6.44
C PRO A 321 -2.48 12.58 -7.95
N GLU A 322 -3.61 13.13 -8.36
CA GLU A 322 -4.05 13.20 -9.76
C GLU A 322 -3.12 14.06 -10.63
N HIS A 323 -2.35 14.97 -10.03
CA HIS A 323 -1.37 15.79 -10.73
C HIS A 323 -0.03 15.09 -11.00
N PHE A 324 0.18 13.88 -10.48
CA PHE A 324 1.46 13.17 -10.63
C PHE A 324 1.82 12.92 -12.09
N GLY A 325 0.87 12.47 -12.92
CA GLY A 325 1.12 12.26 -14.35
C GLY A 325 1.51 13.54 -15.10
N ALA A 326 0.86 14.67 -14.78
CA ALA A 326 1.22 15.96 -15.34
C ALA A 326 2.63 16.42 -14.91
N ALA A 327 3.02 16.13 -13.66
CA ALA A 327 4.37 16.41 -13.18
C ALA A 327 5.43 15.55 -13.88
N LEU A 328 5.18 14.25 -14.11
CA LEU A 328 6.06 13.39 -14.91
C LEU A 328 6.23 13.90 -16.34
N ASN A 329 5.15 14.39 -16.96
CA ASN A 329 5.20 14.99 -18.30
C ASN A 329 6.04 16.27 -18.34
N ARG A 330 5.97 17.14 -17.33
CA ARG A 330 6.90 18.28 -17.24
C ARG A 330 8.33 17.80 -17.03
N LEU A 331 8.53 16.87 -16.10
CA LEU A 331 9.85 16.36 -15.74
C LEU A 331 10.59 15.78 -16.95
N LYS A 332 9.92 14.96 -17.77
CA LYS A 332 10.52 14.33 -18.96
C LYS A 332 10.89 15.30 -20.08
N ASP A 333 10.30 16.49 -20.10
CA ASP A 333 10.51 17.50 -21.15
C ASP A 333 11.46 18.62 -20.70
N GLU A 334 11.50 18.92 -19.41
CA GLU A 334 12.28 20.02 -18.82
C GLU A 334 13.65 19.58 -18.27
N THR A 335 13.87 18.27 -18.11
CA THR A 335 15.15 17.72 -17.63
C THR A 335 15.87 16.90 -18.71
N LYS A 336 17.17 16.72 -18.53
CA LYS A 336 18.05 15.90 -19.38
C LYS A 336 18.16 14.48 -18.87
N GLN A 337 18.19 14.27 -17.55
CA GLN A 337 18.41 12.97 -16.93
C GLN A 337 17.55 12.80 -15.68
N ILE A 338 16.84 11.68 -15.60
CA ILE A 338 15.96 11.34 -14.47
C ILE A 338 16.38 9.98 -13.94
N GLN A 339 16.66 9.90 -12.64
CA GLN A 339 16.94 8.65 -11.96
C GLN A 339 15.64 7.93 -11.58
N ILE A 340 15.56 6.64 -11.86
CA ILE A 340 14.43 5.79 -11.48
C ILE A 340 14.91 4.39 -11.09
N ASP A 341 14.32 3.79 -10.07
CA ASP A 341 14.63 2.42 -9.65
C ASP A 341 13.75 1.42 -10.42
N PRO A 342 14.30 0.61 -11.33
CA PRO A 342 13.50 -0.30 -12.12
C PRO A 342 12.95 -1.49 -11.32
N ALA A 343 13.46 -1.74 -10.10
CA ALA A 343 12.97 -2.80 -9.24
C ALA A 343 11.69 -2.42 -8.49
N THR A 344 11.50 -1.12 -8.21
CA THR A 344 10.40 -0.62 -7.36
C THR A 344 9.49 0.38 -8.07
N ALA A 345 9.95 1.07 -9.10
CA ALA A 345 9.10 1.95 -9.88
C ALA A 345 8.18 1.13 -10.78
N ASN A 346 6.88 1.40 -10.67
CA ASN A 346 5.90 0.78 -11.55
C ASN A 346 6.14 1.17 -13.02
N ASP A 347 5.86 0.26 -13.94
CA ASP A 347 6.14 0.44 -15.36
C ASP A 347 5.34 1.60 -15.97
N TRP A 348 4.20 1.99 -15.39
CA TRP A 348 3.44 3.16 -15.82
C TRP A 348 4.30 4.44 -15.73
N ILE A 349 5.01 4.67 -14.63
CA ILE A 349 5.92 5.83 -14.48
C ILE A 349 7.01 5.79 -15.55
N CYS A 350 7.65 4.64 -15.75
CA CYS A 350 8.70 4.48 -16.76
C CYS A 350 8.17 4.76 -18.19
N ARG A 351 6.96 4.29 -18.50
CA ARG A 351 6.30 4.54 -19.80
C ARG A 351 6.00 6.02 -20.00
N GLN A 352 5.45 6.70 -18.98
CA GLN A 352 5.18 8.14 -19.06
C GLN A 352 6.46 8.93 -19.35
N LEU A 353 7.56 8.61 -18.67
CA LEU A 353 8.83 9.32 -18.83
C LEU A 353 9.55 8.99 -20.14
N ALA A 354 9.46 7.74 -20.63
CA ALA A 354 10.16 7.28 -21.83
C ALA A 354 9.71 7.99 -23.13
N GLU A 355 8.55 8.64 -23.12
CA GLU A 355 8.03 9.43 -24.25
C GLU A 355 8.65 10.84 -24.35
N GLY A 356 9.48 11.24 -23.39
CA GLY A 356 10.08 12.57 -23.29
C GLY A 356 11.50 12.67 -23.88
N LYS A 357 12.13 13.82 -23.61
CA LYS A 357 13.52 14.09 -24.00
C LYS A 357 14.54 13.63 -22.95
N ALA A 358 14.12 13.49 -21.70
CA ALA A 358 14.96 13.07 -20.61
C ALA A 358 15.45 11.62 -20.79
N LYS A 359 16.75 11.40 -20.60
CA LYS A 359 17.31 10.05 -20.50
C LYS A 359 16.99 9.48 -19.13
N LEU A 360 16.37 8.30 -19.10
CA LEU A 360 16.18 7.55 -17.87
C LEU A 360 17.50 6.89 -17.45
N ILE A 361 17.87 7.12 -16.20
CA ILE A 361 19.02 6.51 -15.52
C ILE A 361 18.47 5.50 -14.53
N GLU A 362 18.52 4.22 -14.91
CA GLU A 362 18.11 3.14 -14.03
C GLU A 362 19.14 2.95 -12.91
N ALA A 363 18.74 3.24 -11.68
CA ALA A 363 19.57 3.07 -10.48
C ALA A 363 18.68 2.86 -9.25
N THR A 364 19.17 2.12 -8.27
CA THR A 364 18.46 1.86 -7.00
C THR A 364 17.99 3.16 -6.35
N ASP A 365 16.84 3.08 -5.67
CA ASP A 365 16.29 4.16 -4.84
C ASP A 365 17.42 4.78 -3.97
N PRO A 366 17.71 6.08 -4.12
CA PRO A 366 18.85 6.70 -3.46
C PRO A 366 18.67 6.81 -1.94
N CYS A 367 17.43 6.66 -1.43
CA CYS A 367 17.11 6.60 0.00
C CYS A 367 17.33 5.22 0.61
N ALA A 368 17.35 4.14 -0.19
CA ALA A 368 17.38 2.76 0.31
C ALA A 368 18.59 2.48 1.20
N LEU A 369 19.81 2.77 0.72
CA LEU A 369 21.03 2.51 1.47
C LEU A 369 21.19 3.43 2.70
N PRO A 370 20.99 4.76 2.62
CA PRO A 370 20.99 5.64 3.80
C PRO A 370 20.03 5.18 4.89
N LYS A 371 18.79 4.81 4.53
CA LYS A 371 17.80 4.30 5.48
C LYS A 371 18.18 2.94 6.06
N ALA A 372 18.92 2.12 5.30
CA ALA A 372 19.39 0.83 5.78
C ALA A 372 20.47 0.96 6.87
N ILE A 373 21.28 2.03 6.84
CA ILE A 373 22.36 2.30 7.80
C ILE A 373 21.84 3.24 8.89
N LYS A 374 21.43 2.67 10.03
CA LYS A 374 20.77 3.41 11.11
C LYS A 374 21.79 4.30 11.82
N ASN A 375 21.42 5.55 12.07
CA ASN A 375 22.24 6.45 12.89
C ASN A 375 22.16 6.06 14.38
N SER A 376 22.97 6.70 15.23
CA SER A 376 23.02 6.38 16.66
C SER A 376 21.67 6.57 17.36
N VAL A 377 20.91 7.60 17.03
CA VAL A 377 19.58 7.88 17.60
C VAL A 377 18.58 6.80 17.21
N GLU A 378 18.55 6.39 15.95
CA GLU A 378 17.69 5.30 15.46
C GLU A 378 18.06 3.96 16.10
N LEU A 379 19.35 3.67 16.26
CA LEU A 379 19.85 2.47 16.94
C LEU A 379 19.44 2.45 18.43
N ASP A 380 19.60 3.57 19.13
CA ASP A 380 19.20 3.69 20.53
C ASP A 380 17.68 3.59 20.69
N GLY A 381 16.91 4.20 19.79
CA GLY A 381 15.47 4.05 19.70
C GLY A 381 15.05 2.59 19.50
N THR A 382 15.75 1.87 18.61
CA THR A 382 15.53 0.45 18.33
C THR A 382 15.81 -0.41 19.56
N ARG A 383 16.96 -0.20 20.25
CA ARG A 383 17.30 -0.90 21.50
C ARG A 383 16.25 -0.65 22.58
N ALA A 384 15.83 0.60 22.74
CA ALA A 384 14.81 0.96 23.72
C ALA A 384 13.45 0.32 23.39
N ALA A 385 13.08 0.22 22.11
CA ALA A 385 11.86 -0.47 21.68
C ALA A 385 11.93 -1.98 21.99
N HIS A 386 13.05 -2.64 21.67
CA HIS A 386 13.24 -4.06 21.96
C HIS A 386 13.26 -4.35 23.46
N LEU A 387 13.81 -3.46 24.28
CA LEU A 387 13.75 -3.61 25.74
C LEU A 387 12.30 -3.60 26.25
N ARG A 388 11.46 -2.68 25.75
CA ARG A 388 10.03 -2.62 26.09
C ARG A 388 9.29 -3.86 25.61
N ASP A 389 9.56 -4.32 24.38
CA ASP A 389 8.94 -5.53 23.84
C ASP A 389 9.37 -6.78 24.60
N GLY A 390 10.64 -6.87 25.01
CA GLY A 390 11.16 -7.97 25.84
C GLY A 390 10.46 -8.07 27.19
N VAL A 391 10.07 -6.94 27.81
CA VAL A 391 9.23 -6.94 29.03
C VAL A 391 7.83 -7.50 28.72
N ALA A 392 7.21 -7.09 27.62
CA ALA A 392 5.91 -7.60 27.20
C ALA A 392 5.94 -9.11 26.93
N LEU A 393 6.96 -9.58 26.21
CA LEU A 393 7.17 -10.99 25.92
C LEU A 393 7.43 -11.81 27.20
N THR A 394 8.22 -11.29 28.13
CA THR A 394 8.47 -11.95 29.43
C THR A 394 7.18 -12.11 30.23
N ARG A 395 6.32 -11.08 30.27
CA ARG A 395 4.99 -11.16 30.90
C ARG A 395 4.09 -12.17 30.22
N PHE A 396 4.10 -12.19 28.89
CA PHE A 396 3.35 -13.17 28.09
C PHE A 396 3.81 -14.60 28.39
N LEU A 397 5.11 -14.87 28.36
CA LEU A 397 5.67 -16.21 28.64
C LEU A 397 5.35 -16.67 30.06
N HIS A 398 5.40 -15.78 31.04
CA HIS A 398 4.94 -16.09 32.39
C HIS A 398 3.43 -16.39 32.42
N TRP A 399 2.61 -15.56 31.76
CA TRP A 399 1.16 -15.76 31.72
C TRP A 399 0.78 -17.08 31.06
N ILE A 400 1.30 -17.39 29.86
CA ILE A 400 0.93 -18.60 29.10
C ILE A 400 1.32 -19.87 29.84
N ASN A 401 2.45 -19.86 30.57
CA ASN A 401 2.87 -21.00 31.39
C ASN A 401 1.88 -21.32 32.51
N ASN A 402 1.26 -20.31 33.13
CA ASN A 402 0.27 -20.52 34.20
C ASN A 402 -1.14 -20.74 33.62
N ALA A 403 -1.48 -20.09 32.51
CA ALA A 403 -2.80 -20.19 31.90
C ALA A 403 -3.03 -21.55 31.20
N SER A 404 -1.97 -22.16 30.67
CA SER A 404 -2.02 -23.47 30.01
C SER A 404 -2.35 -24.63 30.97
N GLU A 405 -2.08 -24.48 32.28
CA GLU A 405 -2.42 -25.48 33.30
C GLU A 405 -3.93 -25.76 33.39
N ASN A 406 -4.76 -24.81 32.96
CA ASN A 406 -6.22 -24.94 32.92
C ASN A 406 -6.78 -25.44 31.57
N GLY A 407 -5.93 -25.65 30.55
CA GLY A 407 -6.27 -26.37 29.32
C GLY A 407 -7.24 -25.69 28.34
N GLN A 408 -7.43 -24.36 28.39
CA GLN A 408 -8.47 -23.65 27.62
C GLN A 408 -7.99 -22.45 26.77
N ILE A 409 -6.69 -22.32 26.51
CA ILE A 409 -6.17 -21.18 25.72
C ILE A 409 -6.12 -21.54 24.24
N THR A 410 -6.81 -20.77 23.41
CA THR A 410 -6.71 -20.87 21.95
C THR A 410 -5.53 -20.07 21.41
N GLU A 411 -5.16 -20.30 20.14
CA GLU A 411 -4.14 -19.52 19.42
C GLU A 411 -4.51 -18.03 19.37
N ILE A 412 -5.80 -17.72 19.20
CA ILE A 412 -6.32 -16.35 19.19
C ILE A 412 -6.16 -15.72 20.57
N ASP A 413 -6.54 -16.42 21.65
CA ASP A 413 -6.39 -15.92 23.02
C ASP A 413 -4.92 -15.59 23.33
N ALA A 414 -3.98 -16.44 22.88
CA ALA A 414 -2.56 -16.22 23.07
C ALA A 414 -2.04 -15.00 22.30
N ALA A 415 -2.46 -14.83 21.04
CA ALA A 415 -2.11 -13.67 20.23
C ALA A 415 -2.64 -12.35 20.83
N ASP A 416 -3.92 -12.32 21.21
CA ASP A 416 -4.59 -11.17 21.82
C ASP A 416 -3.95 -10.79 23.16
N GLN A 417 -3.57 -11.79 23.96
CA GLN A 417 -2.92 -11.56 25.24
C GLN A 417 -1.50 -10.99 25.07
N LEU A 418 -0.71 -11.47 24.11
CA LEU A 418 0.60 -10.88 23.80
C LEU A 418 0.46 -9.42 23.35
N GLU A 419 -0.50 -9.14 22.48
CA GLU A 419 -0.80 -7.77 22.05
C GLU A 419 -1.21 -6.88 23.23
N THR A 420 -2.03 -7.39 24.15
CA THR A 420 -2.43 -6.68 25.38
C THR A 420 -1.21 -6.27 26.20
N PHE A 421 -0.21 -7.14 26.35
CA PHE A 421 1.03 -6.77 27.04
C PHE A 421 1.85 -5.74 26.27
N ARG A 422 1.92 -5.84 24.94
CA ARG A 422 2.61 -4.85 24.08
C ARG A 422 1.96 -3.47 24.15
N ARG A 423 0.63 -3.40 24.17
CA ARG A 423 -0.16 -2.16 24.27
C ARG A 423 0.14 -1.34 25.52
N GLN A 424 0.61 -1.97 26.59
CA GLN A 424 1.03 -1.29 27.83
C GLN A 424 2.38 -0.58 27.68
N GLY A 425 3.16 -0.91 26.65
CA GLY A 425 4.47 -0.32 26.39
C GLY A 425 4.39 1.13 25.95
N LYS A 426 5.26 1.98 26.51
CA LYS A 426 5.40 3.37 26.08
C LYS A 426 5.71 3.44 24.58
N ASN A 427 5.02 4.36 23.89
CA ASN A 427 5.12 4.61 22.44
C ASN A 427 4.65 3.46 21.55
N PHE A 428 3.89 2.47 22.04
CA PHE A 428 3.28 1.45 21.18
C PHE A 428 2.47 2.11 20.04
N GLN A 429 2.67 1.65 18.80
CA GLN A 429 2.00 2.19 17.59
C GLN A 429 1.16 1.14 16.84
N GLY A 430 1.09 -0.10 17.33
CA GLY A 430 0.47 -1.22 16.63
C GLY A 430 1.43 -2.40 16.49
N LEU A 431 0.91 -3.51 15.98
CA LEU A 431 1.71 -4.66 15.58
C LEU A 431 2.45 -4.35 14.26
N SER A 432 3.59 -5.02 14.03
CA SER A 432 4.37 -4.91 12.79
C SER A 432 4.03 -5.96 11.74
N PHE A 433 3.18 -6.94 12.10
CA PHE A 433 2.57 -7.96 11.23
C PHE A 433 1.49 -8.71 12.04
N PRO A 434 0.58 -9.48 11.42
CA PRO A 434 -0.35 -10.33 12.15
C PRO A 434 0.40 -11.34 13.03
N THR A 435 0.05 -11.44 14.31
CA THR A 435 0.73 -12.37 15.21
C THR A 435 0.52 -13.81 14.73
N ILE A 436 1.60 -14.53 14.46
CA ILE A 436 1.57 -15.97 14.19
C ILE A 436 1.54 -16.70 15.53
N SER A 437 0.41 -17.33 15.85
CA SER A 437 0.24 -18.22 16.99
C SER A 437 -0.24 -19.57 16.48
N GLY A 438 0.61 -20.59 16.56
CA GLY A 438 0.34 -21.94 16.09
C GLY A 438 0.63 -22.97 17.17
N ALA A 439 -0.22 -23.99 17.30
CA ALA A 439 -0.07 -25.09 18.24
C ALA A 439 -0.25 -26.45 17.54
N GLY A 440 0.68 -27.38 17.78
CA GLY A 440 0.62 -28.73 17.22
C GLY A 440 0.92 -28.75 15.72
N ASN A 441 -0.03 -29.23 14.91
CA ASN A 441 0.13 -29.39 13.46
C ASN A 441 -0.38 -28.17 12.65
N HIS A 442 -0.73 -27.07 13.33
CA HIS A 442 -1.09 -25.81 12.70
C HIS A 442 0.14 -25.02 12.22
#